data_AF-A0A257AX12-F1
#
_entry.id   AF-A0A257AX12-F1
#
_cell.length_a   1.000
_cell.length_b   1.000
_cell.length_c   1.000
_cell.angle_alpha   90.00
_cell.angle_beta   90.00
_cell.angle_gamma   90.00
#
_symmetry.space_group_name_H-M   'P 1'
#
loop_
_entity.id
_entity.type
_entity.pdbx_description
1 polymer ?
#
loop_
_entity_poly.entity_id
_entity_poly.type
_entity_poly.pdbx_seq_one_letter_code
_entity_poly.pdbx_strand_id
1 'polypeptide(L)'
;MNLLRYGCSTFLVLGGLIVAFLAVYDAFQPSRNWIAIAGMFFGGVVAFLGGTAVIEIANARRRRRGEAEAAQWLPRLAAEHGVITVQMLEERTPLSAAQTRRWLERGVAEGRLERLGHERYALKS
;
A
#
# COMPACT_ATOMS: atom_id res chain seq x y z
N MET A 1 2.53 -1.72 -6.95
CA MET A 1 1.74 -0.50 -6.63
C MET A 1 0.73 -0.17 -7.73
N ASN A 2 0.07 -1.17 -8.32
CA ASN A 2 -0.82 -0.96 -9.47
C ASN A 2 -2.30 -1.26 -9.19
N LEU A 3 -2.63 -2.11 -8.21
CA LEU A 3 -4.02 -2.54 -7.98
C LEU A 3 -4.98 -1.39 -7.62
N LEU A 4 -4.56 -0.46 -6.75
CA LEU A 4 -5.36 0.69 -6.34
C LEU A 4 -5.61 1.69 -7.49
N ARG A 5 -4.61 1.88 -8.35
CA ARG A 5 -4.71 2.80 -9.49
C ARG A 5 -5.64 2.25 -10.58
N TYR A 6 -5.56 0.93 -10.85
CA TYR A 6 -6.52 0.27 -11.74
C TYR A 6 -7.92 0.25 -11.13
N GLY A 7 -8.09 -0.14 -9.87
CA GLY A 7 -9.41 -0.17 -9.22
C GLY A 7 -10.12 1.18 -9.17
N CYS A 8 -9.38 2.26 -8.87
CA CYS A 8 -9.95 3.62 -8.86
C CYS A 8 -10.28 4.10 -10.28
N SER A 9 -9.43 3.82 -11.27
CA SER A 9 -9.69 4.15 -12.67
C SER A 9 -10.92 3.42 -13.21
N THR A 10 -11.07 2.12 -12.93
CA THR A 10 -12.22 1.35 -13.41
C THR A 10 -13.51 1.78 -12.73
N PHE A 11 -13.47 2.11 -11.43
CA PHE A 11 -14.62 2.60 -10.68
C PHE A 11 -15.09 3.98 -11.17
N LEU A 12 -14.15 4.89 -11.46
CA LEU A 12 -14.47 6.20 -12.04
C LEU A 12 -14.98 6.09 -13.48
N VAL A 13 -14.44 5.18 -14.28
CA VAL A 13 -14.91 4.95 -15.66
C VAL A 13 -16.30 4.30 -15.67
N LEU A 14 -16.54 3.27 -14.85
CA LEU A 14 -17.87 2.65 -14.69
C LEU A 14 -18.87 3.66 -14.13
N GLY A 15 -18.47 4.42 -13.11
CA GLY A 15 -19.31 5.45 -12.51
C GLY A 15 -19.64 6.57 -13.51
N GLY A 16 -18.67 7.02 -14.28
CA GLY A 16 -18.87 7.99 -15.36
C GLY A 16 -19.78 7.47 -16.47
N LEU A 17 -19.64 6.20 -16.86
CA LEU A 17 -20.52 5.54 -17.83
C LEU A 17 -21.96 5.40 -17.31
N ILE A 18 -22.15 5.09 -16.03
CA ILE A 18 -23.47 5.01 -15.40
C ILE A 18 -24.11 6.40 -15.34
N VAL A 19 -23.36 7.44 -14.98
CA VAL A 19 -23.85 8.84 -14.97
C VAL A 19 -24.17 9.32 -16.39
N ALA A 20 -23.34 9.01 -17.38
CA ALA A 20 -23.59 9.35 -18.78
C ALA A 20 -24.81 8.60 -19.34
N PHE A 21 -24.95 7.30 -19.02
CA PHE A 21 -26.14 6.51 -19.37
C PHE A 21 -27.40 7.06 -18.72
N LEU A 22 -27.33 7.44 -17.44
CA LEU A 22 -28.41 8.08 -16.71
C LEU A 22 -28.78 9.45 -17.30
N ALA A 23 -27.79 10.26 -17.71
CA ALA A 23 -28.03 11.55 -18.38
C ALA A 23 -28.63 11.39 -19.79
N VAL A 24 -28.32 10.31 -20.51
CA VAL A 24 -28.97 9.97 -21.79
C VAL A 24 -30.37 9.40 -21.55
N TYR A 25 -30.57 8.66 -20.46
CA TYR A 25 -31.87 8.15 -20.02
C TYR A 25 -32.79 9.28 -19.50
N ASP A 26 -32.22 10.36 -18.96
CA ASP A 26 -32.89 11.60 -18.54
C ASP A 26 -33.65 12.29 -19.69
N ALA A 27 -33.11 12.23 -20.91
CA ALA A 27 -33.81 12.73 -22.10
C ALA A 27 -35.15 12.02 -22.38
N PHE A 28 -35.41 10.88 -21.73
CA PHE A 28 -36.61 10.07 -21.92
C PHE A 28 -37.58 10.05 -20.71
N GLN A 29 -37.23 10.57 -19.52
CA GLN A 29 -38.11 10.54 -18.33
C GLN A 29 -37.97 11.75 -17.37
N PRO A 30 -38.77 12.81 -17.55
CA PRO A 30 -38.61 14.09 -16.82
C PRO A 30 -39.12 14.12 -15.37
N SER A 31 -39.70 13.04 -14.82
CA SER A 31 -40.38 13.04 -13.51
C SER A 31 -39.57 12.42 -12.35
N ARG A 32 -38.29 12.09 -12.55
CA ARG A 32 -37.47 11.38 -11.54
C ARG A 32 -36.63 12.35 -10.69
N ASN A 33 -36.48 12.01 -9.40
CA ASN A 33 -35.85 12.88 -8.40
C ASN A 33 -34.31 12.79 -8.47
N TRP A 34 -33.74 13.45 -9.48
CA TRP A 34 -32.32 13.36 -9.87
C TRP A 34 -31.32 13.74 -8.78
N ILE A 35 -31.71 14.63 -7.87
CA ILE A 35 -30.88 15.03 -6.71
C ILE A 35 -30.56 13.83 -5.81
N ALA A 36 -31.52 12.92 -5.63
CA ALA A 36 -31.30 11.71 -4.84
C ALA A 36 -30.33 10.73 -5.52
N ILE A 37 -30.40 10.60 -6.85
CA ILE A 37 -29.53 9.71 -7.63
C ILE A 37 -28.10 10.22 -7.65
N ALA A 38 -27.90 11.52 -7.90
CA ALA A 38 -26.60 12.16 -7.81
C ALA A 38 -26.01 12.03 -6.39
N GLY A 39 -26.83 12.29 -5.36
CA GLY A 39 -26.43 12.13 -3.96
C GLY A 39 -25.96 10.72 -3.61
N MET A 40 -26.66 9.68 -4.09
CA MET A 40 -26.25 8.28 -3.90
C MET A 40 -24.92 7.97 -4.59
N PHE A 41 -24.69 8.50 -5.79
CA PHE A 41 -23.43 8.30 -6.51
C PHE A 41 -22.25 8.96 -5.81
N PHE A 42 -22.38 10.24 -5.42
CA PHE A 42 -21.36 10.95 -4.66
C PHE A 42 -21.09 10.28 -3.30
N GLY A 43 -22.13 9.85 -2.60
CA GLY A 43 -22.00 9.11 -1.35
C GLY A 43 -21.22 7.80 -1.52
N GLY A 44 -21.49 7.05 -2.60
CA GLY A 44 -20.77 5.83 -2.93
C GLY A 44 -19.29 6.06 -3.26
N VAL A 45 -18.98 7.10 -4.04
CA VAL A 45 -17.59 7.48 -4.36
C VAL A 45 -16.84 7.91 -3.11
N VAL A 46 -17.44 8.75 -2.26
CA VAL A 46 -16.82 9.20 -1.01
C VAL A 46 -16.58 8.04 -0.04
N ALA A 47 -17.54 7.13 0.11
CA ALA A 47 -17.39 5.94 0.95
C ALA A 47 -16.30 5.00 0.42
N PHE A 48 -16.22 4.81 -0.90
CA PHE A 48 -15.18 3.99 -1.53
C PHE A 48 -13.78 4.61 -1.34
N LEU A 49 -13.62 5.90 -1.64
CA LEU A 49 -12.35 6.61 -1.45
C LEU A 49 -11.94 6.65 0.02
N GLY A 50 -12.88 6.93 0.93
CA GLY A 50 -12.65 6.89 2.37
C GLY A 50 -12.21 5.50 2.86
N GLY A 51 -12.89 4.44 2.41
CA GLY A 51 -12.53 3.06 2.74
C GLY A 51 -11.13 2.68 2.25
N THR A 52 -10.77 3.03 1.01
CA THR A 52 -9.42 2.76 0.48
C THR A 52 -8.33 3.54 1.20
N ALA A 53 -8.58 4.80 1.56
CA ALA A 53 -7.64 5.61 2.33
C ALA A 53 -7.39 5.01 3.72
N VAL A 54 -8.42 4.52 4.40
CA VAL A 54 -8.27 3.84 5.71
C VAL A 54 -7.43 2.58 5.59
N ILE A 55 -7.64 1.77 4.56
CA ILE A 55 -6.84 0.55 4.30
C ILE A 55 -5.38 0.92 4.00
N GLU A 56 -5.14 1.98 3.24
CA GLU A 56 -3.79 2.46 2.95
C GLU A 56 -3.08 2.96 4.20
N ILE A 57 -3.76 3.74 5.05
CA ILE A 57 -3.22 4.22 6.33
C ILE A 57 -2.91 3.03 7.26
N ALA A 58 -3.79 2.05 7.35
CA ALA A 58 -3.57 0.84 8.16
C ALA A 58 -2.36 0.04 7.66
N ASN A 59 -2.22 -0.12 6.34
CA ASN A 59 -1.07 -0.80 5.72
C ASN A 59 0.23 -0.01 5.92
N ALA A 60 0.19 1.31 5.77
CA ALA A 60 1.34 2.18 6.03
C ALA A 60 1.77 2.09 7.49
N ARG A 61 0.82 2.07 8.44
CA ARG A 61 1.10 1.93 9.86
C ARG A 61 1.69 0.57 10.21
N ARG A 62 1.16 -0.52 9.65
CA ARG A 62 1.69 -1.88 9.83
C ARG A 62 3.12 -1.98 9.29
N ARG A 63 3.37 -1.41 8.12
CA ARG A 63 4.71 -1.34 7.51
C ARG A 63 5.68 -0.56 8.39
N ARG A 64 5.32 0.63 8.86
CA ARG A 64 6.17 1.43 9.76
C ARG A 64 6.50 0.69 11.05
N ARG A 65 5.53 -0.02 11.64
CA ARG A 65 5.76 -0.85 12.82
C ARG A 65 6.74 -1.98 12.53
N GLY A 66 6.55 -2.72 11.43
CA GLY A 66 7.47 -3.79 11.04
C GLY A 66 8.88 -3.28 10.74
N GLU A 67 9.03 -2.12 10.10
CA GLU A 67 10.33 -1.49 9.85
C GLU A 67 11.02 -1.03 11.16
N ALA A 68 10.25 -0.57 12.14
CA ALA A 68 10.80 -0.21 13.46
C ALA A 68 11.26 -1.44 14.25
N GLU A 69 10.50 -2.54 14.23
CA GLU A 69 10.90 -3.82 14.84
C GLU A 69 12.15 -4.39 14.15
N ALA A 70 12.21 -4.34 12.82
CA ALA A 70 13.38 -4.76 12.04
C ALA A 70 14.64 -3.97 12.43
N ALA A 71 14.51 -2.65 12.63
CA ALA A 71 15.61 -1.81 13.05
C ALA A 71 16.15 -2.17 14.45
N GLN A 72 15.29 -2.62 15.36
CA GLN A 72 15.70 -3.08 16.70
C GLN A 72 16.44 -4.41 16.65
N TRP A 73 16.02 -5.33 15.78
CA TRP A 73 16.68 -6.63 15.61
C TRP A 73 18.00 -6.55 14.86
N LEU A 74 18.16 -5.60 13.94
CA LEU A 74 19.34 -5.43 13.08
C LEU A 74 20.69 -5.48 13.83
N PRO A 75 20.95 -4.68 14.88
CA PRO A 75 22.23 -4.72 15.60
C PRO A 75 22.45 -6.06 16.32
N ARG A 76 21.39 -6.67 16.84
CA ARG A 76 21.45 -7.97 17.52
C ARG A 76 21.80 -9.09 16.54
N LEU A 77 21.18 -9.09 15.36
CA LEU A 77 21.48 -10.06 14.31
C LEU A 77 22.91 -9.93 13.77
N ALA A 78 23.40 -8.69 13.60
CA ALA A 78 24.79 -8.49 13.22
C ALA A 78 25.77 -8.94 14.32
N ALA A 79 25.46 -8.72 15.59
CA ALA A 79 26.29 -9.18 16.70
C ALA A 79 26.30 -10.71 16.82
N GLU A 80 25.15 -11.37 16.63
CA GLU A 80 25.01 -12.83 16.77
C GLU A 80 25.57 -13.60 15.56
N HIS A 81 25.39 -13.09 14.34
CA HIS A 81 25.67 -13.84 13.11
C HIS A 81 26.70 -13.19 12.18
N GLY A 82 27.06 -11.91 12.38
CA GLY A 82 27.90 -11.13 11.47
C GLY A 82 27.23 -10.77 10.12
N VAL A 83 26.34 -11.63 9.64
CA VAL A 83 25.58 -11.47 8.39
C VAL A 83 24.08 -11.55 8.68
N ILE A 84 23.35 -10.61 8.11
CA ILE A 84 21.91 -10.47 8.20
C ILE A 84 21.29 -10.96 6.89
N THR A 85 20.33 -11.88 6.97
CA THR A 85 19.55 -12.31 5.80
C THR A 85 18.11 -11.80 5.87
N VAL A 86 17.44 -11.81 4.72
CA VAL A 86 16.01 -11.46 4.64
C VAL A 86 15.18 -12.38 5.55
N GLN A 87 15.44 -13.70 5.47
CA GLN A 87 14.72 -14.71 6.25
C GLN A 87 14.84 -14.49 7.77
N MET A 88 16.03 -14.13 8.27
CA MET A 88 16.25 -13.86 9.70
C MET A 88 15.37 -12.73 10.24
N LEU A 89 15.07 -11.74 9.40
CA LEU A 89 14.21 -10.61 9.73
C LEU A 89 12.73 -10.93 9.54
N GLU A 90 12.37 -11.74 8.54
CA GLU A 90 10.98 -12.22 8.35
C GLU A 90 10.51 -13.08 9.52
N GLU A 91 11.36 -13.96 10.05
CA GLU A 91 11.02 -14.81 11.20
C GLU A 91 10.76 -14.00 12.48
N ARG A 92 11.24 -12.74 12.55
CA ARG A 92 11.19 -11.90 13.74
C ARG A 92 10.31 -10.66 13.60
N THR A 93 9.80 -10.38 12.41
CA THR A 93 9.02 -9.15 12.14
C THR A 93 7.82 -9.45 11.25
N PRO A 94 6.75 -8.64 11.33
CA PRO A 94 5.56 -8.83 10.49
C PRO A 94 5.76 -8.35 9.03
N LEU A 95 7.00 -8.10 8.59
CA LEU A 95 7.32 -7.68 7.23
C LEU A 95 7.40 -8.89 6.29
N SER A 96 6.90 -8.75 5.07
CA SER A 96 7.11 -9.76 4.03
C SER A 96 8.50 -9.65 3.39
N ALA A 97 8.96 -10.72 2.73
CA ALA A 97 10.28 -10.78 2.08
C ALA A 97 10.53 -9.59 1.17
N ALA A 98 9.53 -9.24 0.37
CA ALA A 98 9.59 -8.11 -0.55
C ALA A 98 9.66 -6.75 0.18
N GLN A 99 9.09 -6.63 1.37
CA GLN A 99 9.20 -5.42 2.20
C GLN A 99 10.56 -5.36 2.89
N THR A 100 10.97 -6.46 3.53
CA THR A 100 12.26 -6.61 4.20
C THR A 100 13.42 -6.37 3.25
N ARG A 101 13.42 -6.99 2.06
CA ARG A 101 14.43 -6.77 1.02
C ARG A 101 14.50 -5.30 0.62
N ARG A 102 13.36 -4.65 0.35
CA ARG A 102 13.32 -3.22 0.00
C ARG A 102 13.78 -2.31 1.14
N TRP A 103 13.56 -2.70 2.38
CA TRP A 103 14.05 -1.97 3.54
C TRP A 103 15.56 -2.13 3.72
N LEU A 104 16.10 -3.33 3.54
CA LEU A 104 17.54 -3.59 3.58
C LEU A 104 18.28 -2.89 2.44
N GLU A 105 17.77 -2.96 1.20
CA GLU A 105 18.34 -2.24 0.05
C GLU A 105 18.33 -0.71 0.25
N ARG A 106 17.30 -0.16 0.92
CA ARG A 106 17.34 1.25 1.35
C ARG A 106 18.45 1.52 2.37
N GLY A 107 18.64 0.64 3.34
CA GLY A 107 19.75 0.74 4.29
C GLY A 107 21.12 0.67 3.62
N VAL A 108 21.25 -0.10 2.53
CA VAL A 108 22.47 -0.14 1.70
C VAL A 108 22.66 1.18 0.95
N ALA A 109 21.61 1.70 0.32
CA ALA A 109 21.66 2.99 -0.38
C ALA A 109 21.97 4.18 0.56
N GLU A 110 21.51 4.11 1.82
CA GLU A 110 21.81 5.08 2.88
C GLU A 110 23.22 4.88 3.48
N GLY A 111 23.95 3.84 3.07
CA GLY A 111 25.30 3.55 3.56
C GLY A 111 25.36 2.95 4.97
N ARG A 112 24.24 2.55 5.56
CA ARG A 112 24.17 1.89 6.89
C ARG A 112 24.45 0.40 6.82
N LEU A 113 24.19 -0.21 5.66
CA LEU A 113 24.38 -1.63 5.41
C LEU A 113 25.31 -1.81 4.21
N GLU A 114 26.01 -2.94 4.19
CA GLU A 114 26.76 -3.42 3.04
C GLU A 114 26.12 -4.69 2.50
N ARG A 115 26.00 -4.79 1.18
CA ARG A 115 25.48 -5.98 0.52
C ARG A 115 26.63 -6.95 0.23
N LEU A 116 26.62 -8.09 0.91
CA LEU A 116 27.66 -9.12 0.77
C LEU A 116 27.35 -10.13 -0.33
N GLY A 117 26.09 -10.25 -0.76
CA GLY A 117 25.68 -11.20 -1.79
C GLY A 117 24.19 -11.23 -2.06
N HIS A 118 23.69 -12.33 -2.61
CA HIS A 118 22.25 -12.53 -2.77
C HIS A 118 21.61 -12.70 -1.39
N GLU A 119 20.71 -11.78 -1.02
CA GLU A 119 19.99 -11.77 0.26
C GLU A 119 20.84 -11.73 1.53
N ARG A 120 22.12 -11.35 1.41
CA ARG A 120 23.07 -11.26 2.52
C ARG A 120 23.56 -9.83 2.68
N TYR A 121 23.42 -9.31 3.89
CA TYR A 121 23.74 -7.94 4.26
C TYR A 121 24.58 -7.94 5.54
N ALA A 122 25.44 -6.94 5.72
CA ALA A 122 26.16 -6.71 6.96
C ALA A 122 25.96 -5.27 7.42
N LEU A 123 26.09 -5.03 8.72
CA LEU A 123 26.16 -3.69 9.26
C LEU A 123 27.50 -3.07 8.86
N LYS A 124 27.45 -1.89 8.26
CA LYS A 124 28.67 -1.15 7.91
C LYS A 124 29.20 -0.51 9.19
N SER A 125 30.37 -0.95 9.67
CA SER A 125 31.04 -0.39 10.85
C SER A 125 31.53 1.03 10.63
#